data_AF-A0A9N9GT31-F1
#
_entry.id   AF-A0A9N9GT31-F1
#
_cell.length_a   1.000
_cell.length_b   1.000
_cell.length_c   1.000
_cell.angle_alpha   90.00
_cell.angle_beta   90.00
_cell.angle_gamma   90.00
#
_symmetry.space_group_name_H-M   'P 1'
#
loop_
_entity.id
_entity.type
_entity.pdbx_description
1 polymer ?
#
loop_
_entity_poly.entity_id
_entity_poly.type
_entity_poly.pdbx_seq_one_letter_code
_entity_poly.pdbx_strand_id
1 'polypeptide(L)'
;MSSPNISSPSSLASTSSTLTEERSTCMMANIIKKYKTEELIERWEDLDLDNDDLSILHKQKISGFSFLELTEEKFLSIGLALGPATALAKSQKAENMKLLLQKLE
;
A
#
# COMPACT_ATOMS: atom_id res chain seq x y z
N MET A 1 -46.32 13.07 37.65
CA MET A 1 -45.66 11.95 36.96
C MET A 1 -44.68 12.55 35.98
N SER A 2 -43.38 12.45 36.28
CA SER A 2 -42.31 12.99 35.44
C SER A 2 -41.70 11.86 34.62
N SER A 3 -41.56 12.06 33.30
CA SER A 3 -40.50 11.54 32.40
C SER A 3 -40.97 11.56 30.92
N PRO A 4 -40.07 11.57 29.91
CA PRO A 4 -38.70 12.07 29.92
C PRO A 4 -38.35 12.96 28.70
N ASN A 5 -37.28 13.73 28.90
CA ASN A 5 -36.42 14.34 27.88
C ASN A 5 -35.84 13.26 26.95
N ILE A 6 -35.95 13.42 25.63
CA ILE A 6 -35.02 12.81 24.66
C ILE A 6 -34.42 13.94 23.84
N SER A 7 -33.19 14.25 24.23
CA SER A 7 -32.27 15.11 23.51
C SER A 7 -31.78 14.40 22.25
N SER A 8 -31.60 15.20 21.20
CA SER A 8 -31.11 14.88 19.87
C SER A 8 -29.89 13.94 19.86
N PRO A 9 -29.73 13.07 18.85
CA PRO A 9 -28.40 12.72 18.38
C PRO A 9 -27.97 13.81 17.38
N SER A 10 -27.18 14.77 17.84
CA SER A 10 -26.26 15.47 16.96
C SER A 10 -25.28 14.44 16.40
N SER A 11 -25.58 13.90 15.22
CA SER A 11 -24.61 13.10 14.48
C SER A 11 -23.55 14.06 13.92
N LEU A 12 -22.64 14.43 14.81
CA LEU A 12 -21.42 15.18 14.52
C LEU A 12 -20.61 14.39 13.49
N ALA A 13 -20.49 14.99 12.30
CA ALA A 13 -19.33 14.98 11.42
C ALA A 13 -18.34 13.82 11.64
N SER A 14 -18.52 12.73 10.90
CA SER A 14 -17.50 11.68 10.72
C SER A 14 -17.26 11.44 9.23
N THR A 15 -16.99 12.50 8.47
CA THR A 15 -16.68 12.41 7.03
C THR A 15 -15.45 13.21 6.61
N SER A 16 -14.81 13.99 7.50
CA SER A 16 -13.60 14.77 7.13
C SER A 16 -12.30 13.96 7.14
N SER A 17 -12.13 12.99 8.04
CA SER A 17 -10.88 12.22 8.10
C SER A 17 -10.70 11.27 6.92
N THR A 18 -11.76 10.57 6.50
CA THR A 18 -11.71 9.59 5.40
C THR A 18 -11.40 10.23 4.05
N LEU A 19 -12.02 11.36 3.72
CA LEU A 19 -11.85 12.01 2.42
C LEU A 19 -10.42 12.55 2.19
N THR A 20 -9.74 12.95 3.28
CA THR A 20 -8.37 13.46 3.21
C THR A 20 -7.36 12.33 3.01
N GLU A 21 -7.57 11.20 3.68
CA GLU A 21 -6.69 10.02 3.61
C GLU A 21 -6.86 9.26 2.28
N GLU A 22 -8.09 9.13 1.78
CA GLU A 22 -8.37 8.54 0.47
C GLU A 22 -7.74 9.35 -0.66
N ARG A 23 -7.82 10.68 -0.60
CA ARG A 23 -7.20 11.57 -1.60
C ARG A 23 -5.67 11.43 -1.60
N SER A 24 -5.06 11.29 -0.42
CA SER A 24 -3.62 11.06 -0.27
C SER A 24 -3.22 9.70 -0.85
N THR A 25 -3.98 8.65 -0.52
CA THR A 25 -3.74 7.28 -1.01
C THR A 25 -3.85 7.17 -2.53
N CYS A 26 -4.87 7.78 -3.14
CA CYS A 26 -5.03 7.80 -4.59
C CYS A 26 -3.87 8.52 -5.30
N MET A 27 -3.35 9.59 -4.69
CA MET A 27 -2.20 10.31 -5.23
C MET A 27 -0.92 9.46 -5.15
N MET A 28 -0.69 8.78 -4.03
CA MET A 28 0.44 7.87 -3.84
C MET A 28 0.40 6.68 -4.82
N ALA A 29 -0.76 6.05 -4.97
CA ALA A 29 -0.97 5.00 -5.96
C ALA A 29 -0.68 5.50 -7.38
N ASN A 30 -1.12 6.71 -7.74
CA ASN A 30 -0.83 7.28 -9.06
C ASN A 30 0.65 7.60 -9.29
N ILE A 31 1.43 7.87 -8.24
CA ILE A 31 2.88 8.00 -8.33
C ILE A 31 3.50 6.63 -8.55
N ILE A 32 3.15 5.64 -7.71
CA ILE A 32 3.67 4.28 -7.81
C ILE A 32 3.38 3.65 -9.17
N LYS A 33 2.18 3.87 -9.74
CA LYS A 33 1.81 3.39 -11.09
C LYS A 33 2.80 3.78 -12.19
N LYS A 34 3.52 4.88 -12.04
CA LYS A 34 4.46 5.38 -13.04
C LYS A 34 5.84 4.72 -12.97
N TYR A 35 6.14 4.02 -11.87
CA TYR A 35 7.46 3.42 -11.70
C TYR A 35 7.69 2.24 -12.62
N LYS A 36 8.89 2.19 -13.18
CA LYS A 36 9.41 1.02 -13.90
C LYS A 36 9.92 -0.02 -12.91
N THR A 37 10.20 -1.21 -13.41
CA THR A 37 10.72 -2.33 -12.62
C THR A 37 11.97 -1.93 -11.83
N GLU A 38 12.95 -1.26 -12.45
CA GLU A 38 14.19 -0.86 -11.77
C GLU A 38 13.94 0.12 -10.62
N GLU A 39 13.09 1.12 -10.84
CA GLU A 39 12.73 2.13 -9.84
C GLU A 39 11.94 1.54 -8.65
N LEU A 40 11.29 0.39 -8.86
CA LEU A 40 10.66 -0.37 -7.78
C LEU A 40 11.68 -1.22 -7.02
N ILE A 41 12.61 -1.88 -7.73
CA ILE A 41 13.66 -2.70 -7.11
C ILE A 41 14.49 -1.87 -6.14
N GLU A 42 14.96 -0.68 -6.56
CA GLU A 42 15.68 0.25 -5.68
C GLU A 42 14.88 0.59 -4.41
N ARG A 43 13.56 0.66 -4.53
CA ARG A 43 12.67 0.98 -3.41
C ARG A 43 12.35 -0.23 -2.52
N TRP A 44 12.55 -1.42 -3.04
CA TRP A 44 12.30 -2.70 -2.36
C TRP A 44 13.54 -3.21 -1.62
N GLU A 45 14.73 -2.72 -1.92
CA GLU A 45 15.96 -2.99 -1.14
C GLU A 45 15.78 -2.66 0.36
N ASP A 46 14.90 -1.70 0.67
CA ASP A 46 14.55 -1.29 2.03
C ASP A 46 13.53 -2.21 2.75
N LEU A 47 12.97 -3.21 2.07
CA LEU A 47 11.90 -4.09 2.59
C LEU A 47 12.43 -5.42 3.13
N ASP A 48 13.72 -5.47 3.54
CA ASP A 48 14.41 -6.69 3.96
C ASP A 48 14.30 -7.84 2.93
N LEU A 49 14.24 -7.49 1.64
CA LEU A 49 14.29 -8.43 0.52
C LEU A 49 15.74 -8.74 0.20
N ASP A 50 16.06 -10.01 0.00
CA ASP A 50 17.40 -10.39 -0.43
C ASP A 50 17.57 -10.28 -1.95
N ASN A 51 18.80 -10.49 -2.42
CA ASN A 51 19.12 -10.38 -3.83
C ASN A 51 18.39 -11.44 -4.70
N ASP A 52 18.02 -12.59 -4.14
CA ASP A 52 17.28 -13.62 -4.87
C ASP A 52 15.82 -13.21 -5.04
N ASP A 53 15.20 -12.64 -4.01
CA ASP A 53 13.86 -12.06 -4.07
C ASP A 53 13.78 -10.94 -5.12
N LEU A 54 14.73 -10.00 -5.08
CA LEU A 54 14.81 -8.91 -6.07
C LEU A 54 15.07 -9.43 -7.48
N SER A 55 15.88 -10.49 -7.64
CA SER A 55 16.11 -11.15 -8.93
C SER A 55 14.83 -11.76 -9.51
N ILE A 56 13.97 -12.35 -8.68
CA ILE A 56 12.66 -12.89 -9.10
C ILE A 56 11.78 -11.74 -9.60
N LEU A 57 11.68 -10.66 -8.84
CA LEU A 57 10.86 -9.50 -9.20
C LEU A 57 11.33 -8.83 -10.49
N HIS A 58 12.64 -8.68 -10.67
CA HIS A 58 13.26 -8.16 -11.89
C HIS A 58 12.95 -9.04 -13.11
N LYS A 59 13.10 -10.37 -12.98
CA LYS A 59 12.78 -11.33 -14.05
C LYS A 59 11.32 -11.28 -14.48
N GLN A 60 10.40 -11.07 -13.52
CA GLN A 60 8.97 -10.93 -13.78
C GLN A 60 8.58 -9.57 -14.38
N LYS A 61 9.52 -8.61 -14.45
CA LYS A 61 9.31 -7.26 -15.02
C LYS A 61 8.09 -6.55 -14.40
N ILE A 62 7.96 -6.63 -13.08
CA ILE A 62 6.83 -6.06 -12.37
C ILE A 62 6.96 -4.53 -12.38
N SER A 63 6.11 -3.87 -13.16
CA SER A 63 5.98 -2.41 -13.15
C SER A 63 5.21 -1.92 -11.93
N GLY A 64 5.30 -0.62 -11.64
CA GLY A 64 4.49 0.06 -10.62
C GLY A 64 3.00 -0.16 -10.75
N PHE A 65 2.50 -0.18 -11.99
CA PHE A 65 1.10 -0.48 -12.27
C PHE A 65 0.76 -1.93 -11.90
N SER A 66 1.55 -2.89 -12.40
CA SER A 66 1.35 -4.31 -12.14
C SER A 66 1.47 -4.63 -10.66
N PHE A 67 2.44 -4.03 -9.98
CA PHE A 67 2.68 -4.18 -8.55
C PHE A 67 1.42 -3.90 -7.75
N LEU A 68 0.69 -2.81 -8.01
CA LEU A 68 -0.54 -2.48 -7.28
C LEU A 68 -1.69 -3.47 -7.50
N GLU A 69 -1.62 -4.31 -8.54
CA GLU A 69 -2.59 -5.36 -8.84
C GLU A 69 -2.14 -6.76 -8.36
N LEU A 70 -0.93 -6.88 -7.80
CA LEU A 70 -0.43 -8.14 -7.25
C LEU A 70 -0.98 -8.38 -5.85
N THR A 71 -1.29 -9.63 -5.55
CA THR A 71 -1.67 -10.11 -4.23
C THR A 71 -0.54 -10.96 -3.66
N GLU A 72 -0.57 -11.22 -2.36
CA GLU A 72 0.35 -12.16 -1.71
C GLU A 72 0.41 -13.52 -2.42
N GLU A 73 -0.75 -14.06 -2.83
CA GLU A 73 -0.83 -15.31 -3.61
C GLU A 73 -0.11 -15.21 -4.96
N LYS A 74 -0.23 -14.09 -5.67
CA LYS A 74 0.46 -13.89 -6.95
C LYS A 74 1.98 -13.79 -6.72
N PHE A 75 2.44 -13.14 -5.64
CA PHE A 75 3.85 -13.13 -5.25
C PHE A 75 4.38 -14.54 -4.93
N LEU A 76 3.62 -15.36 -4.21
CA LEU A 76 3.96 -16.76 -3.98
C LEU A 76 4.05 -17.55 -5.29
N SER A 77 3.11 -17.32 -6.22
CA SER A 77 3.05 -18.03 -7.50
C SER A 77 4.23 -17.77 -8.43
N ILE A 78 4.90 -16.62 -8.29
CA ILE A 78 6.10 -16.27 -9.05
C ILE A 78 7.40 -16.76 -8.39
N GLY A 79 7.29 -17.47 -7.26
CA GLY A 79 8.41 -18.12 -6.58
C GLY A 79 8.99 -17.36 -5.40
N LEU A 80 8.34 -16.29 -4.91
CA LEU A 80 8.76 -15.65 -3.67
C LEU A 80 8.40 -16.52 -2.45
N ALA A 81 9.24 -16.46 -1.43
CA ALA A 81 8.93 -17.05 -0.13
C ALA A 81 7.81 -16.27 0.57
N LEU A 82 7.21 -16.89 1.58
CA LEU A 82 6.08 -16.31 2.32
C LEU A 82 6.40 -14.95 2.92
N GLY A 83 7.57 -14.78 3.57
CA GLY A 83 7.99 -13.51 4.16
C GLY A 83 8.00 -12.33 3.16
N PRO A 84 8.81 -12.42 2.10
CA PRO A 84 8.83 -11.47 0.98
C PRO A 84 7.45 -11.17 0.37
N ALA A 85 6.67 -12.21 0.09
CA ALA A 85 5.33 -12.07 -0.48
C ALA A 85 4.38 -11.30 0.45
N THR A 86 4.38 -11.62 1.74
CA THR A 86 3.57 -10.91 2.74
C THR A 86 4.02 -9.46 2.89
N ALA A 87 5.34 -9.19 2.89
CA ALA A 87 5.89 -7.84 3.03
C ALA A 87 5.46 -6.94 1.87
N LEU A 88 5.60 -7.42 0.63
CA LEU A 88 5.16 -6.71 -0.58
C LEU A 88 3.66 -6.47 -0.59
N ALA A 89 2.84 -7.47 -0.29
CA ALA A 89 1.39 -7.32 -0.23
C ALA A 89 0.94 -6.30 0.85
N LYS A 90 1.63 -6.26 2.00
CA LYS A 90 1.36 -5.25 3.04
C LYS A 90 1.80 -3.85 2.63
N SER A 91 2.87 -3.73 1.84
CA SER A 91 3.39 -2.43 1.38
C SER A 91 2.43 -1.67 0.45
N GLN A 92 1.48 -2.37 -0.17
CA GLN A 92 0.40 -1.79 -0.98
C GLN A 92 -0.74 -1.17 -0.16
N LYS A 93 -0.76 -1.34 1.16
CA LYS A 93 -1.77 -0.70 2.03
C LYS A 93 -1.40 0.76 2.29
N ALA A 94 -2.41 1.65 2.39
CA ALA A 94 -2.25 3.10 2.49
C ALA A 94 -1.19 3.59 3.50
N GLU A 95 -1.15 2.98 4.69
CA GLU A 95 -0.19 3.29 5.75
C GLU A 95 1.27 3.01 5.32
N ASN A 96 1.48 1.97 4.50
CA ASN A 96 2.80 1.55 4.03
C ASN A 96 3.17 2.17 2.67
N MET A 97 2.20 2.54 1.82
CA MET A 97 2.47 3.30 0.60
C MET A 97 3.07 4.68 0.91
N LYS A 98 2.68 5.27 2.05
CA LYS A 98 3.28 6.48 2.58
C LYS A 98 4.75 6.27 2.96
N LEU A 99 5.09 5.14 3.56
CA LEU A 99 6.48 4.78 3.88
C LEU A 99 7.34 4.63 2.62
N LEU A 100 6.79 4.02 1.56
CA LEU A 100 7.47 3.92 0.26
C LEU A 100 7.77 5.28 -0.37
N LEU A 101 6.99 6.32 -0.08
CA LEU A 101 7.15 7.66 -0.67
C LEU A 101 7.73 8.72 0.28
N GLN A 102 7.68 8.53 1.61
CA GLN A 102 8.26 9.46 2.59
C GLN A 102 9.78 9.38 2.69
N LYS A 103 10.41 8.36 2.11
CA LYS A 103 11.87 8.27 1.99
C LYS A 103 12.45 9.08 0.82
N LEU A 104 11.70 10.06 0.30
CA LEU A 104 12.11 10.99 -0.76
C LEU A 104 12.88 12.22 -0.25
N GLU A 105 12.96 12.43 1.07
CA GLU A 105 13.67 13.53 1.73
C GLU A 105 14.94 13.06 2.45
#